data_AF-A0A6J3LGJ8-F1
#
_entry.id   AF-A0A6J3LGJ8-F1
#
_cell.length_a   1.000
_cell.length_b   1.000
_cell.length_c   1.000
_cell.angle_alpha   90.00
_cell.angle_beta   90.00
_cell.angle_gamma   90.00
#
_symmetry.space_group_name_H-M   'P 1'
#
loop_
_entity.id
_entity.type
_entity.pdbx_description
1 polymer ?
#
loop_
_entity_poly.entity_id
_entity_poly.type
_entity_poly.pdbx_seq_one_letter_code
_entity_poly.pdbx_strand_id
1 'polypeptide(L)' 'MPYKKLPVLEIDGKPVAQSNAVARYLARKYDLMGKDEWDAMICDELVDTLEDLKQDDMGGLRICSGP' A
#
# COMPACT_ATOMS: atom_id res chain seq x y z
N MET A 1 14.57 -8.28 -7.85
CA MET A 1 13.62 -7.68 -6.90
C MET A 1 13.77 -6.16 -6.92
N PRO A 2 12.72 -5.40 -7.28
CA PRO A 2 12.78 -3.95 -7.24
C PRO A 2 13.04 -3.48 -5.80
N TYR A 3 13.98 -2.54 -5.64
CA TYR A 3 14.31 -1.88 -4.37
C TYR A 3 14.67 -2.79 -3.17
N LYS A 4 14.88 -4.10 -3.39
CA LYS A 4 15.08 -5.11 -2.32
C LYS A 4 13.98 -5.08 -1.24
N LYS A 5 12.77 -4.63 -1.58
CA LYS A 5 11.62 -4.58 -0.68
C LYS A 5 10.53 -5.53 -1.14
N LEU A 6 9.79 -6.06 -0.18
CA LEU A 6 8.53 -6.79 -0.40
C LEU A 6 7.38 -5.92 0.10
N PRO A 7 6.15 -6.09 -0.41
CA PRO A 7 5.72 -7.04 -1.45
C PRO A 7 6.14 -6.63 -2.88
N VAL A 8 6.19 -7.60 -3.80
CA VAL A 8 6.45 -7.38 -5.23
C VAL A 8 5.30 -7.97 -6.04
N LEU A 9 4.72 -7.18 -6.94
CA LEU A 9 3.76 -7.65 -7.96
C LEU A 9 4.44 -7.62 -9.33
N GLU A 10 4.30 -8.69 -10.10
CA GLU A 10 4.80 -8.77 -11.47
C GLU A 10 3.63 -8.84 -12.46
N ILE A 11 3.61 -7.94 -13.44
CA ILE A 11 2.60 -7.89 -14.50
C ILE A 11 3.36 -7.87 -15.83
N ASP A 12 3.15 -8.87 -16.68
CA ASP A 12 3.80 -8.98 -18.00
C ASP A 12 5.34 -8.87 -17.94
N GLY A 13 5.96 -9.49 -16.94
CA GLY A 13 7.41 -9.44 -16.71
C GLY A 13 7.93 -8.12 -16.13
N LYS A 14 7.04 -7.19 -15.74
CA LYS A 14 7.39 -5.90 -15.13
C LYS A 14 7.11 -5.93 -13.61
N PRO A 15 8.15 -5.95 -12.76
CA PRO A 15 7.97 -6.01 -11.31
C PRO A 15 7.83 -4.61 -10.67
N VAL A 16 6.89 -4.47 -9.73
CA VAL A 16 6.62 -3.27 -8.93
C VAL A 16 6.71 -3.62 -7.44
N ALA A 17 7.49 -2.85 -6.66
CA ALA A 17 7.72 -3.11 -5.23
C ALA A 17 7.35 -1.91 -4.34
N GLN A 18 6.08 -1.52 -4.39
CA GLN A 18 5.49 -0.53 -3.48
C GLN A 18 4.13 -1.03 -3.03
N SER A 19 3.96 -1.31 -1.74
CA SER A 19 2.76 -1.98 -1.20
C SER A 19 1.47 -1.24 -1.55
N ASN A 20 1.44 0.08 -1.36
CA ASN A 20 0.25 0.89 -1.62
C ASN A 20 -0.06 0.99 -3.12
N ALA A 21 0.97 1.10 -3.97
CA ALA A 21 0.79 1.09 -5.42
C ALA A 21 0.24 -0.26 -5.92
N VAL A 22 0.73 -1.37 -5.37
CA VAL A 22 0.25 -2.73 -5.67
C VAL A 22 -1.20 -2.90 -5.23
N ALA A 23 -1.53 -2.50 -3.99
CA ALA A 23 -2.89 -2.58 -3.46
C ALA A 23 -3.87 -1.78 -4.31
N ARG A 24 -3.53 -0.52 -4.64
CA ARG A 24 -4.38 0.37 -5.44
C ARG A 24 -4.58 -0.13 -6.88
N TYR A 25 -3.55 -0.71 -7.48
CA TYR A 25 -3.69 -1.37 -8.79
C TYR A 25 -4.67 -2.54 -8.75
N LEU A 26 -4.54 -3.43 -7.75
CA LEU A 26 -5.41 -4.60 -7.61
C LEU A 26 -6.86 -4.17 -7.28
N ALA A 27 -7.03 -3.16 -6.43
CA ALA A 27 -8.35 -2.64 -6.08
C ALA A 27 -9.08 -2.12 -7.32
N ARG A 28 -8.41 -1.33 -8.18
CA ARG A 28 -8.98 -0.92 -9.47
C ARG A 28 -9.27 -2.10 -10.41
N LYS A 29 -8.36 -3.07 -10.48
CA LYS A 29 -8.49 -4.23 -11.38
C LYS A 29 -9.69 -5.11 -11.04
N TYR A 30 -10.07 -5.18 -9.77
CA TYR A 30 -11.15 -6.02 -9.27
C TYR A 30 -12.38 -5.23 -8.81
N ASP A 31 -12.52 -3.98 -9.23
CA ASP A 31 -13.69 -3.14 -8.93
C ASP A 31 -13.96 -2.95 -7.43
N LEU A 32 -12.89 -2.76 -6.65
CA LEU A 32 -12.92 -2.59 -5.20
C LEU A 32 -12.73 -1.13 -4.74
N MET A 33 -12.81 -0.17 -5.66
CA MET A 33 -12.63 1.27 -5.37
C MET A 33 -13.95 2.01 -5.12
N GLY A 34 -15.09 1.30 -5.07
CA GLY A 34 -16.42 1.91 -4.94
C GLY A 34 -17.07 2.22 -6.28
N LYS A 35 -18.19 2.94 -6.26
CA LYS A 35 -19.08 3.08 -7.42
C LYS A 35 -18.72 4.23 -8.35
N ASP A 36 -18.05 5.24 -7.82
CA ASP A 36 -17.69 6.45 -8.55
C ASP A 36 -16.32 7.00 -8.11
N GLU A 37 -15.90 8.10 -8.72
CA GLU A 37 -14.63 8.77 -8.40
C GLU A 37 -14.59 9.32 -6.96
N TRP A 38 -15.75 9.62 -6.39
CA TRP A 38 -15.84 10.10 -5.01
C TRP A 38 -15.51 8.98 -4.03
N ASP A 39 -16.12 7.80 -4.17
CA ASP A 39 -15.81 6.63 -3.35
C ASP A 39 -14.31 6.25 -3.47
N ALA A 40 -13.77 6.31 -4.69
CA ALA A 40 -12.36 6.00 -4.93
C ALA A 40 -11.42 7.00 -4.22
N MET A 41 -11.80 8.28 -4.20
CA MET A 41 -11.06 9.32 -3.48
C MET A 41 -11.07 9.07 -1.97
N ILE A 42 -12.21 8.64 -1.39
CA ILE A 42 -12.30 8.31 0.03
C ILE A 42 -11.43 7.08 0.38
N CYS A 43 -11.37 6.06 -0.49
CA CYS A 43 -10.45 4.94 -0.31
C CYS A 43 -8.99 5.40 -0.26
N ASP A 44 -8.61 6.32 -1.14
CA ASP A 44 -7.27 6.87 -1.21
C ASP A 44 -6.95 7.72 0.04
N GLU A 45 -7.87 8.58 0.47
CA GLU A 45 -7.76 9.37 1.72
C GLU A 45 -7.52 8.47 2.94
N LEU A 46 -8.24 7.35 3.06
CA LEU A 46 -8.08 6.41 4.16
C LEU A 46 -6.70 5.74 4.15
N VAL A 47 -6.23 5.30 2.98
CA VAL A 47 -4.92 4.64 2.85
C VAL A 47 -3.80 5.61 3.19
N ASP A 48 -3.87 6.85 2.71
CA ASP A 48 -2.85 7.87 2.92
C ASP A 48 -2.85 8.33 4.40
N THR A 49 -4.02 8.51 5.01
CA THR A 49 -4.13 8.80 6.46
C THR A 49 -3.50 7.70 7.32
N LEU A 50 -3.73 6.42 6.96
CA LEU A 50 -3.11 5.29 7.65
C LEU A 50 -1.59 5.21 7.44
N GLU A 51 -1.08 5.72 6.32
CA GLU A 51 0.36 5.81 6.07
C GLU A 51 0.99 6.91 6.92
N ASP A 52 0.36 8.08 7.02
CA ASP A 52 0.81 9.18 7.87
C ASP A 52 0.85 8.75 9.35
N LEU A 53 -0.21 8.10 9.85
CA LEU A 53 -0.25 7.58 11.23
C LEU A 53 0.88 6.57 11.52
N LYS A 54 1.22 5.71 10.56
CA LYS A 54 2.34 4.76 10.71
C LYS A 54 3.70 5.47 10.76
N GLN A 55 3.82 6.61 10.10
CA GLN A 55 5.04 7.43 10.14
C GLN A 55 5.13 8.18 11.47
N ASP A 56 4.01 8.70 11.97
CA ASP A 56 3.93 9.39 13.26
C ASP A 56 4.21 8.42 14.44
N ASP A 57 3.76 7.18 14.36
CA ASP A 57 4.05 6.12 15.34
C ASP A 57 5.49 5.56 15.27
N MET A 58 6.32 6.01 14.32
CA MET A 58 7.73 5.59 14.20
C MET A 58 8.64 6.16 15.31
N GLY A 59 8.05 6.69 16.39
CA GLY A 59 8.70 6.88 17.69
C GLY A 59 8.52 5.73 18.71
N GLY A 60 7.67 4.71 18.44
CA GLY A 60 7.06 3.93 19.53
C GLY A 60 7.06 2.40 19.48
N LEU A 61 7.28 1.72 18.34
CA LEU A 61 7.22 0.24 18.32
C LEU A 61 8.52 -0.39 17.83
N ARG A 62 9.49 -0.42 18.74
CA ARG A 62 10.65 -1.32 18.63
C ARG A 62 10.14 -2.74 18.85
N ILE A 63 9.74 -3.43 17.78
CA ILE A 63 9.56 -4.88 17.83
C ILE A 63 10.92 -5.45 18.20
N CYS A 64 11.04 -5.91 19.45
CA CYS A 64 12.22 -6.59 19.94
C CYS A 64 12.47 -7.79 19.04
N SER A 65 13.45 -7.67 18.15
CA SER A 65 14.11 -8.83 17.55
C SER A 65 14.75 -9.60 18.70
N GLY A 66 14.15 -10.72 19.08
CA GLY A 66 14.78 -11.72 19.94
C GLY A 66 16.04 -12.30 19.27
N PRO A 67 16.89 -12.99 20.06
CA PRO A 67 18.32 -13.19 19.79
C PRO A 67 18.66 -13.87 18.46
#